data_AF-A0A0S6UCD8-F1
#
_entry.id   AF-A0A0S6UCD8-F1
#
_cell.length_a   1.000
_cell.length_b   1.000
_cell.length_c   1.000
_cell.angle_alpha   90.00
_cell.angle_beta   90.00
_cell.angle_gamma   90.00
#
_symmetry.space_group_name_H-M   'P 1'
#
loop_
_entity.id
_entity.type
_entity.pdbx_description
1 polymer ?
#
loop_
_entity_poly.entity_id
_entity_poly.type
_entity_poly.pdbx_seq_one_letter_code
_entity_poly.pdbx_strand_id
1 'polypeptide(L)' 'MLEQLYPVVVVKVFEEEGIAKGKAAVSYNGKMVDTPVYLNAKDILAAQAEIDAKNAAMKKA' A
#
# COMPACT_ATOMS: atom_id res chain seq x y z
N MET A 1 1.64 -6.56 12.95
CA MET A 1 2.27 -7.35 11.87
C MET A 1 1.77 -6.99 10.46
N LEU A 2 0.55 -6.44 10.29
CA LEU A 2 0.06 -5.94 8.97
C LEU A 2 0.90 -4.77 8.41
N GLU A 3 1.56 -4.01 9.28
CA GLU A 3 2.41 -2.86 8.92
C GLU A 3 3.66 -3.21 8.08
N GLN A 4 4.02 -4.49 7.99
CA GLN A 4 5.13 -4.96 7.14
C GLN A 4 4.69 -5.51 5.78
N LEU A 5 3.40 -5.48 5.46
CA LEU A 5 2.92 -5.97 4.16
C LEU A 5 3.46 -5.05 3.05
N TYR A 6 4.01 -5.64 1.98
CA TYR A 6 4.68 -4.91 0.89
C TYR A 6 3.90 -3.68 0.37
N PRO A 7 2.60 -3.76 0.02
CA PRO A 7 1.79 -2.59 -0.34
C PRO A 7 1.71 -1.50 0.72
N VAL A 8 1.66 -1.81 2.02
CA VAL A 8 1.66 -0.80 3.10
C VAL A 8 2.96 -0.01 3.07
N VAL A 9 4.09 -0.71 2.91
CA VAL A 9 5.40 -0.07 2.87
C VAL A 9 5.57 0.77 1.60
N VAL A 10 5.09 0.31 0.46
CA VAL A 10 5.10 1.08 -0.81
C VAL A 10 4.33 2.38 -0.67
N VAL A 11 3.12 2.34 -0.10
CA VAL A 11 2.29 3.54 0.14
C VAL A 11 3.03 4.52 1.03
N LYS A 12 3.53 4.06 2.18
CA LYS A 12 4.23 4.90 3.15
C LYS A 12 5.49 5.55 2.55
N VAL A 13 6.33 4.76 1.88
CA VAL A 13 7.57 5.26 1.29
C VAL A 13 7.27 6.29 0.21
N PHE A 14 6.27 6.06 -0.66
CA PHE A 14 5.95 7.02 -1.71
C PHE A 14 5.31 8.30 -1.16
N GLU A 15 4.51 8.23 -0.09
CA GLU A 15 3.96 9.41 0.58
C GLU A 15 5.07 10.27 1.21
N GLU A 16 5.97 9.65 1.98
CA GLU A 16 7.02 10.35 2.75
C GLU A 16 8.19 10.84 1.86
N GLU A 17 8.62 10.02 0.89
CA GLU A 17 9.81 10.31 0.09
C GLU A 17 9.49 10.82 -1.32
N GLY A 18 8.33 10.46 -1.85
CA GLY A 18 7.85 10.85 -3.18
C GLY A 18 7.06 12.15 -3.11
N ILE A 19 5.80 12.04 -2.66
CA ILE A 19 4.82 13.13 -2.64
C ILE A 19 5.29 14.29 -1.75
N ALA A 20 5.66 14.01 -0.49
CA ALA A 20 6.05 15.06 0.45
C ALA A 20 7.32 15.82 0.02
N LYS A 21 8.20 15.21 -0.79
CA LYS A 21 9.44 15.82 -1.29
C LYS A 21 9.36 16.26 -2.75
N GLY A 22 8.18 16.19 -3.38
CA GLY A 22 7.98 16.60 -4.76
C GLY A 22 8.74 15.76 -5.80
N LYS A 23 9.00 14.48 -5.51
CA LYS A 23 9.66 13.56 -6.46
C LYS A 23 8.63 12.77 -7.24
N ALA A 24 8.85 12.64 -8.55
CA ALA A 24 7.99 11.83 -9.42
C ALA A 24 8.11 10.32 -9.15
N ALA A 25 9.26 9.87 -8.67
CA ALA A 25 9.55 8.48 -8.33
C ALA A 25 10.57 8.39 -7.19
N VAL A 26 10.55 7.27 -6.48
CA VAL A 26 11.54 6.91 -5.44
C VAL A 26 12.07 5.50 -5.68
N SER A 27 13.28 5.23 -5.21
CA SER A 27 13.84 3.87 -5.21
C SER A 27 13.60 3.23 -3.85
N TYR A 28 12.95 2.07 -3.84
CA TYR A 28 12.75 1.26 -2.64
C TYR A 28 13.16 -0.19 -2.94
N ASN A 29 14.09 -0.74 -2.14
CA ASN A 29 14.65 -2.08 -2.34
C ASN A 29 15.14 -2.35 -3.78
N GLY A 30 15.77 -1.35 -4.40
CA GLY A 30 16.27 -1.43 -5.77
C GLY A 30 15.19 -1.41 -6.85
N LYS A 31 13.93 -1.14 -6.49
CA LYS A 31 12.79 -1.02 -7.41
C LYS A 31 12.29 0.42 -7.45
N MET A 32 11.83 0.84 -8.64
CA MET A 32 11.17 2.14 -8.81
C MET A 32 9.75 2.08 -8.27
N VAL A 33 9.39 3.08 -7.47
CA VAL A 33 8.03 3.33 -7.00
C VAL A 33 7.63 4.71 -7.49
N ASP A 34 6.60 4.74 -8.34
CA ASP A 34 6.01 5.93 -8.94
C ASP A 34 4.49 5.95 -8.70
N THR A 35 3.79 6.92 -9.29
CA THR A 35 2.34 7.09 -9.09
C THR A 35 1.53 5.84 -9.47
N PRO A 36 1.74 5.18 -10.64
CA PRO A 36 1.06 3.92 -10.94
C PRO A 36 1.28 2.81 -9.89
N VAL A 37 2.52 2.62 -9.42
CA VAL A 37 2.84 1.62 -8.40
C VAL A 37 2.18 1.95 -7.06
N TYR A 38 2.18 3.24 -6.68
CA TYR A 38 1.52 3.74 -5.49
C TYR A 38 0.00 3.51 -5.52
N LEU A 39 -0.67 3.85 -6.62
CA LEU A 39 -2.12 3.67 -6.76
C LEU A 39 -2.50 2.19 -6.70
N ASN A 40 -1.77 1.33 -7.40
CA ASN A 40 -1.99 -0.11 -7.33
C ASN A 40 -1.83 -0.66 -5.91
N ALA A 41 -0.83 -0.17 -5.15
CA ALA A 41 -0.67 -0.56 -3.75
C ALA A 41 -1.88 -0.17 -2.89
N LYS A 42 -2.48 1.02 -3.11
CA LYS A 42 -3.72 1.43 -2.44
C LYS A 42 -4.91 0.55 -2.79
N ASP A 43 -5.06 0.21 -4.07
CA ASP A 43 -6.16 -0.65 -4.54
C ASP A 43 -6.08 -2.04 -3.89
N ILE A 44 -4.88 -2.61 -3.78
CA ILE A 44 -4.65 -3.89 -3.08
C ILE A 44 -5.03 -3.79 -1.60
N LEU A 45 -4.68 -2.70 -0.92
CA LEU A 45 -5.03 -2.51 0.49
C LEU A 45 -6.54 -2.34 0.69
N ALA A 46 -7.21 -1.64 -0.22
CA ALA A 46 -8.66 -1.51 -0.20
C ALA A 46 -9.35 -2.87 -0.39
N ALA A 47 -8.89 -3.67 -1.35
CA ALA A 47 -9.38 -5.02 -1.57
C ALA A 47 -9.14 -5.92 -0.34
N GLN A 48 -7.97 -5.84 0.29
CA GLN A 48 -7.68 -6.61 1.50
C GLN A 48 -8.60 -6.21 2.66
N ALA A 49 -8.88 -4.92 2.83
CA ALA A 49 -9.81 -4.44 3.85
C ALA A 49 -11.24 -4.98 3.62
N GLU A 50 -11.69 -5.06 2.36
CA GLU A 50 -12.98 -5.67 2.02
C GLU A 50 -13.01 -7.17 2.35
N ILE A 51 -11.96 -7.91 2.00
CA ILE A 51 -11.82 -9.34 2.30
C ILE A 51 -11.83 -9.57 3.82
N ASP A 52 -11.08 -8.78 4.56
CA ASP A 52 -11.00 -8.89 6.02
C ASP A 52 -12.34 -8.60 6.68
N ALA A 53 -13.08 -7.59 6.20
CA ALA A 53 -14.43 -7.29 6.68
C ALA A 53 -15.41 -8.44 6.42
N LYS A 54 -15.39 -9.04 5.22
CA LYS A 54 -16.21 -10.22 4.89
C LYS A 54 -15.84 -11.42 5.76
N ASN A 55 -14.55 -11.70 5.92
CA ASN A 55 -14.07 -12.79 6.77
C ASN A 55 -14.45 -12.61 8.24
N ALA A 56 -14.37 -11.38 8.75
CA ALA A 56 -14.81 -11.06 10.11
C ALA A 56 -16.33 -11.21 10.29
N ALA A 57 -17.12 -10.85 9.28
CA ALA A 57 -18.56 -11.07 9.29
C ALA A 57 -18.91 -12.57 9.27
N MET A 58 -18.23 -13.37 8.45
CA MET A 58 -18.43 -14.83 8.41
C MET A 58 -18.06 -15.51 9.73
N LYS A 59 -16.99 -15.08 10.41
CA LYS A 59 -16.59 -15.64 11.72
C LYS A 59 -17.54 -15.31 12.86
N LYS A 60 -18.44 -14.34 12.68
CA LYS A 60 -19.46 -13.93 13.67
C LYS A 60 -20.81 -14.63 13.47
N ALA A 61 -21.01 -15.27 12.33
CA ALA A 61 -22.19 -16.07 12.02
C ALA A 61 -22.00 -17.52 12.46
#